data_AF-A0A539ECX2-F1
#
_entry.id   AF-A0A539ECX2-F1
#
_cell.length_a   1.000
_cell.length_b   1.000
_cell.length_c   1.000
_cell.angle_alpha   90.00
_cell.angle_beta   90.00
_cell.angle_gamma   90.00
#
_symmetry.space_group_name_H-M   'P 1'
#
loop_
_entity.id
_entity.type
_entity.pdbx_description
1 polymer ?
#
loop_
_entity_poly.entity_id
_entity_poly.type
_entity_poly.pdbx_seq_one_letter_code
_entity_poly.pdbx_strand_id
1 'polypeptide(L)'
;MAAKTPTLAKLNPPVLPEILERPRLYRLLDHASQRPLTWLGAPPGSGKTTLVADYLRTRKRHTLWYQLDEGDSDPATFFHYLGLAAQGVNPRRRVRLPRLTPEYLPGIETFARRFFE
;
A
#
# COMPACT_ATOMS: atom_id res chain seq x y z
N MET A 1 27.81 -4.69 9.31
CA MET A 1 26.82 -3.80 8.66
C MET A 1 25.84 -4.69 7.90
N ALA A 2 24.58 -4.80 8.35
CA ALA A 2 23.60 -5.64 7.66
C ALA A 2 23.21 -4.99 6.33
N ALA A 3 23.37 -5.72 5.22
CA ALA A 3 22.97 -5.24 3.91
C ALA A 3 21.47 -4.91 3.91
N LYS A 4 21.13 -3.65 3.63
CA LYS A 4 19.74 -3.20 3.48
C LYS A 4 19.21 -3.88 2.22
N THR A 5 18.32 -4.86 2.38
CA THR A 5 17.65 -5.50 1.25
C THR A 5 17.01 -4.40 0.38
N PRO A 6 17.21 -4.40 -0.95
CA PRO A 6 16.63 -3.38 -1.81
C PRO A 6 15.11 -3.42 -1.67
N THR A 7 14.54 -2.33 -1.14
CA THR A 7 13.09 -2.20 -0.98
C THR A 7 12.49 -1.81 -2.32
N LEU A 8 11.50 -2.57 -2.80
CA LEU A 8 10.84 -2.31 -4.08
C LEU A 8 10.11 -0.96 -4.05
N ALA A 9 10.31 -0.13 -5.09
CA ALA A 9 9.73 1.21 -5.16
C ALA A 9 8.19 1.21 -5.06
N LYS A 10 7.51 0.26 -5.73
CA LYS A 10 6.05 0.11 -5.68
C LYS A 10 5.49 -0.19 -4.28
N LEU A 11 6.34 -0.63 -3.35
CA LEU A 11 5.97 -0.99 -1.97
C LEU A 11 6.27 0.11 -0.96
N ASN A 12 6.76 1.27 -1.40
CA ASN A 12 7.13 2.37 -0.52
C ASN A 12 6.48 3.67 -0.97
N PRO A 13 6.04 4.53 -0.03
CA PRO A 13 5.67 5.90 -0.37
C PRO A 13 6.84 6.60 -1.05
N PRO A 14 6.58 7.52 -2.00
CA PRO A 14 7.63 8.30 -2.61
C PRO A 14 8.38 9.13 -1.56
N VAL A 15 9.70 9.28 -1.75
CA VAL A 15 10.48 10.26 -0.98
C VAL A 15 10.00 11.65 -1.38
N LEU A 16 9.50 12.40 -0.40
CA LEU A 16 8.96 13.72 -0.64
C LEU A 16 10.07 14.77 -0.54
N PRO A 17 10.21 15.67 -1.53
CA PRO A 17 11.03 16.86 -1.39
C PRO A 17 10.36 17.84 -0.42
N GLU A 18 10.86 19.08 -0.38
CA GLU A 18 10.14 20.16 0.28
C GLU A 18 8.80 20.41 -0.44
N ILE A 19 7.71 20.43 0.33
CA ILE A 19 6.35 20.53 -0.18
C ILE A 19 5.56 21.52 0.65
N LEU A 20 4.63 22.20 -0.01
CA LEU A 20 3.68 23.07 0.69
C LEU A 20 2.67 22.21 1.45
N GLU A 21 2.60 22.39 2.76
CA GLU A 21 1.62 21.72 3.61
C GLU A 21 0.19 22.10 3.22
N ARG A 22 -0.73 21.13 3.33
CA ARG A 22 -2.15 21.34 3.01
C ARG A 22 -3.06 20.93 4.18
N PRO A 23 -3.03 21.65 5.33
CA PRO A 23 -3.78 21.26 6.53
C PRO A 23 -5.30 21.11 6.32
N ARG A 24 -5.87 21.90 5.40
CA ARG A 24 -7.28 21.75 5.00
C ARG A 24 -7.58 20.37 4.41
N LEU A 25 -6.69 19.83 3.58
CA LEU A 25 -6.85 18.51 2.97
C LEU A 25 -6.56 17.39 3.96
N TYR A 26 -5.64 17.58 4.91
CA TYR A 26 -5.42 16.59 5.97
C TYR A 26 -6.68 16.38 6.80
N ARG A 27 -7.40 17.46 7.16
CA ARG A 27 -8.68 17.35 7.86
C ARG A 27 -9.72 16.56 7.06
N LEU A 28 -9.81 16.78 5.74
CA LEU A 28 -10.70 15.99 4.88
C LEU A 28 -10.32 14.51 4.87
N LEU A 29 -9.02 14.20 4.83
CA LEU A 29 -8.52 12.84 4.89
C LEU A 29 -8.73 12.20 6.27
N ASP A 30 -8.61 12.96 7.37
CA ASP A 30 -8.91 12.48 8.71
C ASP A 30 -10.38 12.01 8.78
N HIS A 31 -11.33 12.82 8.29
CA HIS A 31 -12.74 12.43 8.22
C HIS A 31 -12.99 11.25 7.27
N ALA A 32 -12.37 11.25 6.08
CA ALA A 32 -12.54 10.17 5.12
C ALA A 32 -11.98 8.84 5.65
N SER A 33 -10.88 8.87 6.41
CA SER A 33 -10.25 7.68 7.00
C SER A 33 -11.10 6.95 8.04
N GLN A 34 -12.23 7.54 8.46
CA GLN A 34 -13.22 6.87 9.31
C GLN A 34 -14.07 5.86 8.54
N ARG A 35 -14.00 5.86 7.20
CA ARG A 35 -14.70 4.92 6.32
C ARG A 35 -13.77 3.76 5.92
N PRO A 36 -14.31 2.56 5.68
CA PRO A 36 -13.50 1.39 5.31
C PRO A 36 -12.80 1.54 3.95
N LEU A 37 -13.31 2.41 3.07
CA LEU A 37 -12.72 2.72 1.77
C LEU A 37 -12.83 4.22 1.48
N THR A 38 -11.72 4.82 1.06
CA THR A 38 -11.64 6.20 0.58
C THR A 38 -11.01 6.23 -0.80
N TRP A 39 -11.71 6.83 -1.77
CA TRP A 39 -11.20 7.06 -3.11
C TRP A 39 -10.77 8.51 -3.29
N LEU A 40 -9.53 8.74 -3.75
CA LEU A 40 -8.99 10.08 -4.01
C LEU A 40 -8.83 10.28 -5.53
N GLY A 41 -9.81 10.94 -6.16
CA GLY A 41 -9.77 11.33 -7.56
C GLY A 41 -9.30 12.76 -7.78
N ALA A 42 -8.44 12.98 -8.78
CA ALA A 42 -8.03 14.30 -9.29
C ALA A 42 -7.28 14.13 -10.63
N PRO A 43 -7.12 15.19 -11.44
CA PRO A 43 -6.32 15.15 -12.67
C PRO A 43 -4.85 14.71 -12.44
N PRO A 44 -4.15 14.29 -13.52
CA PRO A 44 -2.71 14.11 -13.47
C PRO A 44 -1.99 15.37 -12.99
N GLY A 45 -0.90 15.23 -12.25
CA GLY A 45 -0.12 16.37 -11.74
C GLY A 45 -0.70 17.12 -10.53
N SER A 46 -1.95 16.84 -10.09
CA SER A 46 -2.54 17.56 -8.93
C SER A 46 -1.90 17.27 -7.56
N GLY A 47 -0.91 16.38 -7.50
CA GLY A 47 -0.19 16.04 -6.27
C GLY A 47 -0.92 15.05 -5.36
N LYS A 48 -1.78 14.16 -5.89
CA LYS A 48 -2.53 13.16 -5.10
C LYS A 48 -1.60 12.28 -4.25
N THR A 49 -0.61 11.69 -4.91
CA THR A 49 0.37 10.79 -4.27
C THR A 49 1.17 11.52 -3.22
N THR A 50 1.63 12.74 -3.53
CA THR A 50 2.33 13.63 -2.59
C THR A 50 1.46 13.95 -1.37
N LEU A 51 0.19 14.31 -1.59
CA LEU A 51 -0.74 14.62 -0.51
C LEU A 51 -0.94 13.44 0.43
N VAL A 52 -1.17 12.23 -0.11
CA VAL A 52 -1.38 11.02 0.72
C VAL A 52 -0.11 10.65 1.46
N ALA A 53 1.05 10.62 0.77
CA ALA A 53 2.32 10.29 1.41
C ALA A 53 2.66 11.27 2.55
N ASP A 54 2.42 12.58 2.34
CA ASP A 54 2.67 13.58 3.35
C ASP A 54 1.68 13.51 4.52
N TYR A 55 0.39 13.31 4.22
CA TYR A 55 -0.64 13.10 5.24
C TYR A 55 -0.29 11.92 6.16
N LEU A 56 0.09 10.78 5.58
CA LEU A 56 0.45 9.57 6.34
C LEU A 56 1.69 9.81 7.22
N ARG A 57 2.69 10.52 6.69
CA ARG A 57 3.89 10.94 7.43
C ARG A 57 3.54 11.86 8.60
N THR A 58 2.78 12.92 8.34
CA THR A 58 2.37 13.93 9.33
C THR A 58 1.50 13.33 10.43
N ARG A 59 0.60 12.41 10.10
CA ARG A 59 -0.24 11.69 11.07
C ARG A 59 0.43 10.47 11.70
N LYS A 60 1.69 10.18 11.33
CA LYS A 60 2.48 9.03 11.81
C LYS A 60 1.71 7.71 11.74
N ARG A 61 0.96 7.49 10.65
CA ARG A 61 0.10 6.32 10.47
C ARG A 61 0.93 5.12 10.02
N HIS A 62 0.79 4.00 10.70
CA HIS A 62 1.29 2.71 10.21
C HIS A 62 0.53 2.35 8.94
N THR A 63 1.24 2.28 7.82
CA THR A 63 0.63 2.15 6.50
C THR A 63 1.38 1.16 5.64
N LEU A 64 0.62 0.35 4.91
CA LEU A 64 1.11 -0.44 3.78
C LEU A 64 0.90 0.38 2.51
N TRP A 65 1.98 0.59 1.77
CA TRP A 65 1.93 1.28 0.47
C TRP A 65 2.03 0.27 -0.66
N TYR A 66 1.14 0.39 -1.65
CA TYR A 66 1.13 -0.45 -2.83
C TYR A 66 0.76 0.37 -4.05
N GLN A 67 1.69 0.48 -5.00
CA GLN A 67 1.44 1.05 -6.31
C GLN A 67 1.06 -0.08 -7.27
N LEU A 68 -0.16 -0.02 -7.81
CA LEU A 68 -0.63 -0.92 -8.85
C LEU A 68 -0.01 -0.55 -10.20
N ASP A 69 0.46 -1.55 -10.93
CA ASP A 69 0.98 -1.47 -12.29
C ASP A 69 0.41 -2.60 -13.17
N GLU A 70 0.76 -2.61 -14.46
CA GLU A 70 0.26 -3.59 -15.43
C GLU A 70 0.64 -5.05 -15.07
N GLY A 71 1.77 -5.25 -14.38
CA GLY A 71 2.20 -6.56 -13.92
C GLY A 71 1.29 -7.15 -12.84
N ASP A 72 0.52 -6.32 -12.15
CA ASP A 72 -0.45 -6.76 -11.14
C ASP A 72 -1.76 -7.29 -11.73
N SER A 73 -1.88 -7.32 -13.07
CA SER A 73 -2.98 -7.98 -13.76
C SER A 73 -2.99 -9.49 -13.55
N ASP A 74 -1.83 -10.10 -13.31
CA ASP A 74 -1.73 -11.46 -12.78
C ASP A 74 -1.97 -11.47 -11.26
N PRO A 75 -3.05 -12.12 -10.77
CA PRO A 75 -3.33 -12.16 -9.34
C PRO A 75 -2.21 -12.76 -8.50
N ALA A 76 -1.45 -13.73 -9.03
CA ALA A 76 -0.36 -14.33 -8.27
C ALA A 76 0.74 -13.30 -7.99
N THR A 77 1.07 -12.49 -8.99
CA THR A 77 1.97 -11.34 -8.88
C THR A 77 1.47 -10.31 -7.87
N PHE A 78 0.19 -9.92 -7.93
CA PHE A 78 -0.42 -9.00 -6.97
C PHE A 78 -0.31 -9.50 -5.52
N PHE A 79 -0.77 -10.73 -5.23
CA PHE A 79 -0.73 -11.28 -3.87
C PHE A 79 0.70 -11.50 -3.37
N HIS A 80 1.64 -11.83 -4.26
CA HIS A 80 3.05 -11.96 -3.92
C HIS A 80 3.63 -10.64 -3.40
N TYR A 81 3.48 -9.56 -4.17
CA TYR A 81 4.01 -8.25 -3.78
C TYR A 81 3.25 -7.66 -2.60
N LEU A 82 1.93 -7.88 -2.49
CA LEU A 82 1.15 -7.45 -1.34
C LEU A 82 1.65 -8.13 -0.06
N GLY A 83 1.98 -9.42 -0.15
CA GLY A 83 2.58 -10.17 0.94
C GLY A 83 3.94 -9.63 1.36
N LEU A 84 4.79 -9.26 0.40
CA LEU A 84 6.08 -8.59 0.68
C LEU A 84 5.88 -7.23 1.35
N ALA A 85 4.90 -6.44 0.90
CA ALA A 85 4.58 -5.14 1.48
C ALA A 85 4.16 -5.28 2.95
N ALA A 86 3.28 -6.24 3.25
CA ALA A 86 2.80 -6.50 4.61
C ALA A 86 3.94 -6.91 5.57
N GLN A 87 4.88 -7.72 5.09
CA GLN A 87 6.08 -8.10 5.87
C GLN A 87 6.98 -6.89 6.17
N GLY A 88 7.08 -5.94 5.23
CA GLY A 88 7.87 -4.72 5.41
C GLY A 88 7.31 -3.78 6.49
N VAL A 89 5.98 -3.70 6.65
CA VAL A 89 5.33 -2.79 7.60
C VAL A 89 5.42 -3.29 9.04
N ASN A 90 5.43 -4.61 9.26
CA ASN A 90 5.56 -5.19 10.60
C ASN A 90 6.59 -6.32 10.66
N PRO A 91 7.90 -6.00 10.68
CA PRO A 91 8.96 -7.02 10.68
C PRO A 91 8.96 -7.95 11.89
N ARG A 92 8.38 -7.49 13.01
CA ARG A 92 8.29 -8.26 14.27
C ARG A 92 7.20 -9.33 14.21
N ARG A 93 6.16 -9.11 13.41
CA ARG A 93 5.09 -10.08 13.16
C ARG A 93 5.31 -10.69 11.77
N ARG A 94 6.18 -11.69 11.68
CA ARG A 94 6.36 -12.49 10.44
C ARG A 94 5.11 -13.32 10.18
N VAL A 95 4.07 -12.68 9.67
CA VAL A 95 2.88 -13.37 9.15
C VAL A 95 3.30 -14.05 7.85
N ARG A 96 3.26 -15.38 7.82
CA ARG A 96 3.38 -16.12 6.56
C ARG A 96 2.05 -16.03 5.84
N LEU A 97 1.92 -15.02 4.97
CA LEU A 97 0.76 -14.88 4.12
C LEU A 97 0.74 -16.01 3.08
N PRO A 98 -0.45 -16.56 2.75
CA PRO A 98 -0.55 -17.64 1.78
C PRO A 98 -0.08 -17.13 0.41
N ARG A 99 0.50 -18.04 -0.39
CA ARG A 99 0.92 -17.76 -1.77
C ARG A 99 -0.13 -18.31 -2.71
N LEU A 100 -0.53 -17.52 -3.70
CA LEU A 100 -1.41 -18.01 -4.75
C LEU A 100 -0.57 -18.85 -5.71
N THR A 101 -0.76 -20.17 -5.69
CA THR A 101 -0.24 -21.08 -6.72
C THR A 101 -1.28 -21.25 -7.83
N PRO A 102 -0.89 -21.64 -9.05
CA PRO A 102 -1.82 -21.81 -10.18
C PRO A 102 -3.03 -22.72 -9.85
N GLU A 103 -2.85 -23.68 -8.94
CA GLU A 103 -3.91 -24.60 -8.48
C GLU A 103 -5.07 -23.88 -7.78
N TYR A 104 -4.83 -22.70 -7.19
CA TYR A 104 -5.84 -21.90 -6.49
C TYR A 104 -6.53 -20.86 -7.38
N LEU A 105 -6.13 -20.73 -8.66
CA LEU A 105 -6.75 -19.77 -9.59
C LEU A 105 -8.26 -20.00 -9.77
N PRO A 106 -8.78 -21.24 -9.90
CA PRO A 106 -10.22 -21.49 -9.95
C PRO A 106 -10.98 -21.07 -8.68
N GLY A 107 -10.26 -20.90 -7.56
CA GLY A 107 -10.80 -20.53 -6.24
C GLY A 107 -10.30 -19.19 -5.72
N ILE A 108 -9.96 -18.25 -6.61
CA ILE A 108 -9.33 -16.98 -6.25
C ILE A 108 -10.10 -16.17 -5.20
N GLU A 109 -11.43 -16.16 -5.23
CA GLU A 109 -12.24 -15.47 -4.22
C GLU A 109 -12.05 -16.05 -2.82
N THR A 110 -12.05 -17.38 -2.72
CA THR A 110 -11.81 -18.11 -1.47
C THR A 110 -10.40 -17.84 -0.97
N PHE A 111 -9.41 -17.86 -1.86
CA PHE A 111 -8.04 -17.49 -1.52
C PHE A 111 -7.95 -16.05 -1.00
N ALA A 112 -8.58 -15.09 -1.69
CA ALA A 112 -8.56 -13.68 -1.32
C ALA A 112 -9.14 -13.47 0.08
N ARG A 113 -10.29 -14.08 0.41
CA ARG A 113 -10.88 -14.00 1.76
C ARG A 113 -9.90 -14.50 2.82
N ARG A 114 -9.32 -15.69 2.63
CA ARG A 114 -8.33 -16.28 3.55
C ARG A 114 -7.04 -15.47 3.68
N PHE A 115 -6.65 -14.76 2.63
CA PHE A 115 -5.46 -13.91 2.66
C PHE A 115 -5.64 -12.70 3.60
N PHE A 116 -6.87 -12.17 3.72
CA PHE A 116 -7.19 -10.98 4.50
C PHE A 116 -7.77 -11.25 5.90
N GLU A 117 -8.07 -12.51 6.23
CA GLU A 117 -8.42 -12.98 7.59
C GLU A 117 -7.24 -12.85 8.56
#